data_AF-C5L3F2-F1
#
_entry.id   AF-C5L3F2-F1
#
_cell.length_a   1.000
_cell.length_b   1.000
_cell.length_c   1.000
_cell.angle_alpha   90.00
_cell.angle_beta   90.00
_cell.angle_gamma   90.00
#
_symmetry.space_group_name_H-M   'P 1'
#
loop_
_entity.id
_entity.type
_entity.pdbx_description
1 polymer ?
#
loop_
_entity_poly.entity_id
_entity_poly.type
_entity_poly.pdbx_seq_one_letter_code
_entity_poly.pdbx_strand_id
1 'polypeptide(L)'
;MKDYDVASNIATKSSSTSKFLGEDDDRSGSTFVREILSALEGHDAVTKYLWAKQNMEKSIWAKLIKGTEPPTRCYVDYEKHLDRLCSTIRKLYDNDDAIAKAEVKFVTCRQGNSESLARYVKRLESIVTELHFMGIRTYEYILKRRLYDGLNSDYLREKVDKELSDPKVSYEKFVSYLSNFERRRLGREQRQKLYDEIVNSRLRSNDKTAKPATSKVHTL
;
A
#
# COMPACT_ATOMS: atom_id res chain seq x y z
N MET A 1 12.24 -35.74 10.27
CA MET A 1 13.51 -35.04 9.95
C MET A 1 13.46 -34.51 8.52
N LYS A 2 13.33 -35.38 7.49
CA LYS A 2 13.17 -34.94 6.09
C LYS A 2 12.07 -33.87 5.85
N ASP A 3 10.89 -34.03 6.44
CA ASP A 3 9.78 -33.08 6.23
C ASP A 3 10.04 -31.70 6.85
N TYR A 4 10.74 -31.66 7.99
CA TYR A 4 11.18 -30.40 8.62
C TYR A 4 12.23 -29.69 7.77
N ASP A 5 13.19 -30.42 7.23
CA ASP A 5 14.25 -29.86 6.39
C ASP A 5 13.66 -29.31 5.08
N VAL A 6 12.66 -29.99 4.51
CA VAL A 6 11.90 -29.50 3.35
C VAL A 6 11.14 -28.22 3.70
N ALA A 7 10.37 -28.21 4.79
CA ALA A 7 9.63 -27.03 5.24
C ALA A 7 10.56 -25.82 5.52
N SER A 8 11.71 -26.08 6.16
CA SER A 8 12.75 -25.08 6.44
C SER A 8 13.34 -24.50 5.15
N ASN A 9 13.64 -25.34 4.16
CA ASN A 9 14.13 -24.89 2.86
C ASN A 9 13.12 -24.04 2.10
N ILE A 10 11.83 -24.40 2.16
CA ILE A 10 10.75 -23.61 1.55
C ILE A 10 10.64 -22.25 2.25
N ALA A 11 10.55 -22.24 3.58
CA ALA A 11 10.45 -21.01 4.36
C ALA A 11 11.60 -20.03 4.05
N THR A 12 12.83 -20.55 3.95
CA THR A 12 14.05 -19.76 3.70
C THR A 12 14.05 -19.09 2.33
N LYS A 13 13.47 -19.74 1.32
CA LYS A 13 13.44 -19.20 -0.05
C LYS A 13 12.39 -18.10 -0.25
N SER A 14 11.46 -17.95 0.69
CA SER A 14 10.32 -17.04 0.55
C SER A 14 10.33 -15.91 1.57
N SER A 15 11.50 -15.39 1.93
CA SER A 15 11.61 -14.30 2.90
C SER A 15 10.88 -13.03 2.43
N SER A 16 10.24 -12.36 3.38
CA SER A 16 9.63 -11.05 3.21
C SER A 16 10.68 -9.96 2.94
N THR A 17 10.21 -8.80 2.47
CA THR A 17 11.05 -7.63 2.22
C THR A 17 11.60 -6.99 3.50
N SER A 18 10.91 -7.15 4.64
CA SER A 18 11.31 -6.58 5.92
C SER A 18 10.92 -7.48 7.10
N LYS A 19 11.81 -7.57 8.09
CA LYS A 19 11.55 -8.31 9.33
C LYS A 19 10.51 -7.59 10.19
N PHE A 20 9.73 -8.37 10.94
CA PHE A 20 8.86 -7.87 11.98
C PHE A 20 9.66 -7.42 13.21
N LEU A 21 9.49 -6.16 13.60
CA LEU A 21 10.26 -5.49 14.65
C LEU A 21 9.56 -5.41 16.01
N GLY A 22 8.34 -5.95 16.13
CA GLY A 22 7.58 -5.88 17.38
C GLY A 22 6.98 -4.49 17.61
N GLU A 23 7.24 -3.87 18.76
CA GLU A 23 6.67 -2.57 19.14
C GLU A 23 7.07 -1.42 18.20
N ASP A 24 8.24 -1.56 17.58
CA ASP A 24 8.83 -0.58 16.65
C ASP A 24 8.43 -0.85 15.18
N ASP A 25 7.61 -1.88 14.91
CA ASP A 25 7.17 -2.17 13.54
C ASP A 25 6.07 -1.20 13.09
N ASP A 26 6.06 -0.94 11.79
CA ASP A 26 5.01 -0.14 11.16
C ASP A 26 3.67 -0.87 11.08
N ARG A 27 3.70 -2.21 11.09
CA ARG A 27 2.54 -3.11 11.03
C ARG A 27 2.08 -3.46 12.44
N SER A 28 0.77 -3.56 12.62
CA SER A 28 0.18 -4.21 13.80
C SER A 28 0.51 -5.70 13.87
N GLY A 29 0.33 -6.28 15.06
CA GLY A 29 0.45 -7.73 15.26
C GLY A 29 -0.49 -8.52 14.35
N SER A 30 -1.73 -8.07 14.22
CA SER A 30 -2.72 -8.70 13.35
C SER A 30 -2.39 -8.60 11.87
N THR A 31 -1.84 -7.47 11.41
CA THR A 31 -1.29 -7.34 10.04
C THR A 31 -0.20 -8.38 9.82
N PHE A 32 0.76 -8.51 10.73
CA PHE A 32 1.84 -9.49 10.60
C PHE A 32 1.33 -10.94 10.69
N VAL A 33 0.36 -11.23 11.54
CA VAL A 33 -0.27 -12.57 11.57
C VAL A 33 -0.92 -12.92 10.24
N ARG A 34 -1.57 -11.95 9.59
CA ARG A 34 -2.09 -12.18 8.24
C ARG A 34 -1.00 -12.45 7.23
N GLU A 35 0.14 -11.76 7.31
CA GLU A 35 1.30 -12.08 6.48
C GLU A 35 1.78 -13.51 6.73
N ILE A 36 1.85 -13.99 7.97
CA ILE A 36 2.22 -15.38 8.26
C ILE A 36 1.23 -16.37 7.62
N LEU A 37 -0.08 -16.11 7.73
CA LEU A 37 -1.11 -17.03 7.28
C LEU A 37 -1.27 -17.05 5.75
N SER A 38 -1.04 -15.91 5.10
CA SER A 38 -1.07 -15.74 3.65
C SER A 38 0.28 -16.01 2.99
N ALA A 39 1.39 -15.91 3.72
CA ALA A 39 2.68 -16.37 3.26
C ALA A 39 2.56 -17.87 2.97
N LEU A 40 3.03 -18.26 1.79
CA LEU A 40 3.05 -19.65 1.38
C LEU A 40 1.64 -20.26 1.46
N GLU A 41 0.65 -19.55 0.90
CA GLU A 41 -0.73 -20.05 0.78
C GLU A 41 -0.74 -21.47 0.19
N GLY A 42 -1.46 -22.39 0.84
CA GLY A 42 -1.45 -23.82 0.51
C GLY A 42 -0.37 -24.67 1.19
N HIS A 43 0.63 -24.07 1.86
CA HIS A 43 1.62 -24.81 2.64
C HIS A 43 1.15 -25.11 4.09
N ASP A 44 1.81 -26.09 4.71
CA ASP A 44 1.50 -26.58 6.04
C ASP A 44 1.91 -25.62 7.19
N ALA A 45 1.43 -25.93 8.40
CA ALA A 45 1.67 -25.09 9.58
C ALA A 45 3.14 -25.00 9.98
N VAL A 46 3.93 -26.06 9.78
CA VAL A 46 5.37 -26.04 10.07
C VAL A 46 6.10 -25.08 9.14
N THR A 47 5.78 -25.07 7.86
CA THR A 47 6.39 -24.13 6.90
C THR A 47 6.06 -22.69 7.29
N LYS A 48 4.80 -22.38 7.62
CA LYS A 48 4.38 -21.03 8.04
C LYS A 48 5.02 -20.60 9.36
N TYR A 49 5.12 -21.49 10.33
CA TYR A 49 5.79 -21.23 11.60
C TYR A 49 7.28 -20.93 11.42
N LEU A 50 7.97 -21.71 10.58
CA LEU A 50 9.38 -21.48 10.26
C LEU A 50 9.59 -20.19 9.46
N TRP A 51 8.66 -19.88 8.56
CA TRP A 51 8.66 -18.61 7.84
C TRP A 51 8.55 -17.43 8.83
N ALA A 52 7.62 -17.49 9.80
CA ALA A 52 7.47 -16.46 10.81
C ALA A 52 8.77 -16.25 11.61
N LYS A 53 9.44 -17.33 12.01
CA LYS A 53 10.73 -17.29 12.72
C LYS A 53 11.81 -16.54 11.95
N GLN A 54 11.87 -16.72 10.64
CA GLN A 54 12.90 -16.10 9.80
C GLN A 54 12.59 -14.62 9.50
N ASN A 55 11.31 -14.28 9.41
CA ASN A 55 10.81 -12.95 9.06
C ASN A 55 10.53 -12.08 10.28
N MET A 56 11.14 -12.40 11.41
CA MET A 56 11.03 -11.65 12.65
C MET A 56 12.42 -11.35 13.21
N GLU A 57 12.53 -10.26 13.95
CA GLU A 57 13.71 -9.94 14.73
C GLU A 57 13.94 -11.01 15.82
N LYS A 58 15.20 -11.34 16.10
CA LYS A 58 15.57 -12.50 16.94
C LYS A 58 15.13 -12.30 18.39
N SER A 59 15.27 -11.09 18.93
CA SER A 59 14.84 -10.77 20.30
C SER A 59 13.32 -10.82 20.43
N ILE A 60 12.58 -10.37 19.42
CA ILE A 60 11.12 -10.47 19.36
C ILE A 60 10.68 -11.94 19.31
N TRP A 61 11.32 -12.75 18.46
CA TRP A 61 11.05 -14.19 18.41
C TRP A 61 11.25 -14.86 19.77
N ALA A 62 12.39 -14.59 20.43
CA ALA A 62 12.68 -15.13 21.76
C ALA A 62 11.63 -14.72 22.80
N LYS A 63 11.17 -13.45 22.78
CA LYS A 63 10.12 -12.92 23.64
C LYS A 63 8.77 -13.63 23.43
N LEU A 64 8.42 -13.94 22.18
CA LEU A 64 7.16 -14.60 21.84
C LEU A 64 7.14 -16.08 22.25
N ILE A 65 8.23 -16.81 22.00
CA ILE A 65 8.27 -18.24 22.32
C ILE A 65 8.50 -18.50 23.80
N LYS A 66 9.06 -17.55 24.59
CA LYS A 66 9.33 -17.68 26.04
C LYS A 66 10.01 -18.99 26.44
N GLY A 67 10.97 -19.46 25.63
CA GLY A 67 11.66 -20.73 25.89
C GLY A 67 10.80 -21.98 25.69
N THR A 68 9.61 -21.87 25.06
CA THR A 68 8.83 -23.04 24.64
C THR A 68 9.66 -23.84 23.64
N GLU A 69 9.91 -25.11 23.95
CA GLU A 69 10.66 -25.99 23.05
C GLU A 69 9.92 -26.15 21.72
N PRO A 70 10.65 -26.18 20.59
CA PRO A 70 10.04 -26.46 19.30
C PRO A 70 9.45 -27.88 19.31
N PRO A 71 8.29 -28.08 18.67
CA PRO A 71 7.64 -29.39 18.70
C PRO A 71 8.49 -30.49 18.07
N THR A 72 8.46 -31.67 18.69
CA THR A 72 9.20 -32.87 18.25
C THR A 72 8.56 -33.56 17.05
N ARG A 73 7.26 -33.38 16.78
CA ARG A 73 6.56 -33.92 15.60
C ARG A 73 6.00 -32.81 14.71
N CYS A 74 6.54 -32.72 13.49
CA CYS A 74 6.34 -31.61 12.56
C CYS A 74 4.89 -31.41 12.07
N TYR A 75 4.07 -32.47 12.06
CA TYR A 75 2.74 -32.46 11.43
C TYR A 75 1.57 -32.39 12.43
N VAL A 76 1.74 -32.75 13.71
CA VAL A 76 0.63 -32.71 14.70
C VAL A 76 0.71 -31.46 15.58
N ASP A 77 1.91 -31.05 15.95
CA ASP A 77 2.08 -30.06 17.02
C ASP A 77 2.26 -28.63 16.49
N TYR A 78 2.65 -28.47 15.22
CA TYR A 78 2.91 -27.15 14.64
C TYR A 78 1.64 -26.32 14.40
N GLU A 79 0.48 -26.93 14.22
CA GLU A 79 -0.79 -26.18 14.15
C GLU A 79 -1.05 -25.45 15.47
N LYS A 80 -1.00 -26.18 16.59
CA LYS A 80 -1.17 -25.59 17.94
C LYS A 80 -0.12 -24.53 18.25
N HIS A 81 1.13 -24.76 17.83
CA HIS A 81 2.20 -23.78 18.03
C HIS A 81 2.03 -22.54 17.16
N LEU A 82 1.58 -22.69 15.91
CA LEU A 82 1.26 -21.58 15.03
C LEU A 82 0.09 -20.76 15.58
N ASP A 83 -0.98 -21.42 16.04
CA ASP A 83 -2.13 -20.76 16.66
C ASP A 83 -1.72 -19.99 17.93
N ARG A 84 -0.88 -20.61 18.77
CA ARG A 84 -0.34 -19.96 19.98
C ARG A 84 0.54 -18.77 19.63
N LEU A 85 1.42 -18.90 18.63
CA LEU A 85 2.27 -17.82 18.14
C LEU A 85 1.40 -16.65 17.65
N CYS A 86 0.46 -16.92 16.75
CA CYS A 86 -0.47 -15.92 16.22
C CYS A 86 -1.26 -15.22 17.33
N SER A 87 -1.79 -15.98 18.29
CA SER A 87 -2.52 -15.43 19.44
C SER A 87 -1.63 -14.55 20.33
N THR A 88 -0.37 -14.96 20.54
CA THR A 88 0.58 -14.21 21.36
C THR A 88 1.02 -12.91 20.67
N ILE A 89 1.24 -12.95 19.35
CA ILE A 89 1.56 -11.77 18.54
C ILE A 89 0.43 -10.74 18.68
N ARG A 90 -0.82 -11.13 18.41
CA ARG A 90 -1.98 -10.23 18.56
C ARG A 90 -2.06 -9.64 19.96
N LYS A 91 -1.94 -10.49 20.99
CA LYS A 91 -2.01 -10.04 22.39
C LYS A 91 -0.97 -8.98 22.75
N LEU A 92 0.24 -9.05 22.20
CA LEU A 92 1.31 -8.11 22.53
C LEU A 92 1.34 -6.87 21.65
N TYR A 93 0.95 -7.03 20.37
CA TYR A 93 1.20 -6.04 19.33
C TYR A 93 -0.07 -5.43 18.70
N ASP A 94 -1.26 -5.87 19.11
CA ASP A 94 -2.54 -5.18 18.84
C ASP A 94 -2.99 -4.42 20.10
N ASN A 95 -2.11 -3.56 20.61
CA ASN A 95 -2.35 -2.76 21.80
C ASN A 95 -2.81 -1.33 21.44
N ASP A 96 -3.18 -0.54 22.44
CA ASP A 96 -3.70 0.82 22.25
C ASP A 96 -2.73 1.74 21.50
N ASP A 97 -1.41 1.54 21.65
CA ASP A 97 -0.40 2.31 20.91
C ASP A 97 -0.40 1.95 19.41
N ALA A 98 -0.50 0.66 19.07
CA ALA A 98 -0.64 0.21 17.69
C ALA A 98 -1.93 0.76 17.03
N ILE A 99 -3.04 0.74 17.77
CA ILE A 99 -4.31 1.31 17.33
C ILE A 99 -4.15 2.82 17.12
N ALA A 100 -3.63 3.55 18.09
CA ALA A 100 -3.43 5.00 18.00
C ALA A 100 -2.53 5.38 16.82
N LYS A 101 -1.43 4.64 16.59
CA LYS A 101 -0.56 4.81 15.42
C LYS A 101 -1.34 4.64 14.12
N ALA A 102 -2.15 3.59 13.99
CA ALA A 102 -2.96 3.35 12.79
C ALA A 102 -4.05 4.41 12.59
N GLU A 103 -4.70 4.88 13.67
CA GLU A 103 -5.68 5.96 13.62
C GLU A 103 -5.04 7.28 13.19
N VAL A 104 -3.86 7.61 13.70
CA VAL A 104 -3.09 8.78 13.25
C VAL A 104 -2.74 8.65 11.77
N LYS A 105 -2.24 7.48 11.33
CA LYS A 105 -1.99 7.19 9.91
C LYS A 105 -3.25 7.42 9.07
N PHE A 106 -4.42 6.97 9.55
CA PHE A 106 -5.70 7.14 8.86
C PHE A 106 -6.12 8.61 8.76
N VAL A 107 -6.16 9.35 9.87
CA VAL A 107 -6.61 10.74 9.92
C VAL A 107 -5.69 11.67 9.12
N THR A 108 -4.39 11.39 9.11
CA THR A 108 -3.39 12.20 8.40
C THR A 108 -3.15 11.74 6.95
N CYS A 109 -3.84 10.70 6.47
CA CYS A 109 -3.64 10.12 5.15
C CYS A 109 -4.04 11.09 4.02
N ARG A 110 -3.04 11.71 3.39
CA ARG A 110 -3.20 12.59 2.21
C ARG A 110 -2.44 12.05 1.01
N GLN A 111 -2.95 12.34 -0.19
CA GLN A 111 -2.31 12.02 -1.46
C GLN A 111 -1.00 12.82 -1.58
N GLY A 112 0.11 12.12 -1.82
CA GLY A 112 1.39 12.78 -2.07
C GLY A 112 1.40 13.54 -3.40
N ASN A 113 2.24 14.57 -3.53
CA ASN A 113 2.30 15.43 -4.72
C ASN A 113 2.52 14.66 -6.03
N SER A 114 3.34 13.61 -5.99
CA SER A 114 3.65 12.75 -7.13
C SER A 114 2.95 11.38 -7.06
N GLU A 115 2.04 11.19 -6.10
CA GLU A 115 1.34 9.92 -5.91
C GLU A 115 0.12 9.85 -6.83
N SER A 116 0.00 8.75 -7.59
CA SER A 116 -1.20 8.51 -8.39
C SER A 116 -2.41 8.26 -7.50
N LEU A 117 -3.61 8.61 -8.00
CA LEU A 117 -4.87 8.36 -7.29
C LEU A 117 -5.00 6.88 -6.85
N ALA A 118 -4.66 5.94 -7.73
CA ALA A 118 -4.74 4.51 -7.43
C ALA A 118 -3.81 4.09 -6.28
N ARG A 119 -2.59 4.65 -6.20
CA ARG A 119 -1.66 4.37 -5.09
C ARG A 119 -2.18 4.95 -3.78
N TYR A 120 -2.72 6.17 -3.83
CA TYR A 120 -3.32 6.81 -2.66
C TYR A 120 -4.51 6.03 -2.12
N VAL A 121 -5.45 5.63 -2.98
CA VAL A 121 -6.62 4.80 -2.60
C VAL A 121 -6.16 3.51 -1.96
N LYS A 122 -5.24 2.78 -2.60
CA LYS A 122 -4.71 1.50 -2.06
C LYS A 122 -4.06 1.68 -0.69
N ARG A 123 -3.32 2.77 -0.48
CA ARG A 123 -2.68 3.07 0.80
C ARG A 123 -3.71 3.38 1.88
N LEU A 124 -4.73 4.17 1.57
CA LEU A 124 -5.83 4.45 2.49
C LEU A 124 -6.60 3.18 2.86
N GLU A 125 -6.94 2.35 1.89
CA GLU A 125 -7.61 1.05 2.11
C GLU A 125 -6.75 0.09 2.94
N SER A 126 -5.43 0.09 2.75
CA SER A 126 -4.51 -0.71 3.56
C SER A 126 -4.55 -0.31 5.04
N ILE A 127 -4.62 0.99 5.34
CA ILE A 127 -4.73 1.48 6.73
C ILE A 127 -6.07 1.07 7.35
N VAL A 128 -7.18 1.18 6.59
CA VAL A 128 -8.50 0.73 7.05
C VAL A 128 -8.53 -0.77 7.31
N THR A 129 -7.86 -1.53 6.45
CA THR A 129 -7.74 -2.97 6.57
C THR A 129 -6.96 -3.37 7.83
N GLU A 130 -5.89 -2.64 8.14
CA GLU A 130 -5.13 -2.80 9.39
C GLU A 130 -5.98 -2.49 10.63
N LEU A 131 -6.68 -1.35 10.65
CA LEU A 131 -7.63 -1.00 11.71
C LEU A 131 -8.69 -2.10 11.89
N HIS A 132 -9.23 -2.63 10.79
CA HIS A 132 -10.21 -3.70 10.83
C HIS A 132 -9.66 -4.98 11.47
N PHE A 133 -8.42 -5.38 11.19
CA PHE A 133 -7.85 -6.57 11.81
C PHE A 133 -7.64 -6.41 13.32
N MET A 134 -7.41 -5.18 13.79
CA MET A 134 -7.38 -4.86 15.22
C MET A 134 -8.79 -4.67 15.83
N GLY A 135 -9.85 -4.94 15.07
CA GLY A 135 -11.24 -4.85 15.53
C GLY A 135 -11.87 -3.46 15.42
N ILE A 136 -11.18 -2.48 14.84
CA ILE A 136 -11.68 -1.12 14.67
C ILE A 136 -12.47 -1.01 13.37
N ARG A 137 -13.76 -0.69 13.48
CA ARG A 137 -14.65 -0.56 12.33
C ARG A 137 -14.60 0.86 11.76
N THR A 138 -14.20 0.98 10.49
CA THR A 138 -14.31 2.23 9.75
C THR A 138 -15.61 2.25 8.94
N TYR A 139 -16.47 3.23 9.20
CA TYR A 139 -17.69 3.41 8.43
C TYR A 139 -17.41 3.98 7.04
N GLU A 140 -18.21 3.57 6.07
CA GLU A 140 -18.04 3.93 4.67
C GLU A 140 -18.05 5.45 4.42
N TYR A 141 -18.92 6.19 5.12
CA TYR A 141 -19.00 7.65 4.99
C TYR A 141 -17.72 8.34 5.51
N ILE A 142 -17.10 7.81 6.58
CA ILE A 142 -15.83 8.31 7.12
C ILE A 142 -14.72 8.06 6.09
N LEU A 143 -14.72 6.86 5.49
CA LEU A 143 -13.73 6.49 4.48
C LEU A 143 -13.83 7.35 3.21
N LYS A 144 -15.04 7.60 2.70
CA LYS A 144 -15.27 8.54 1.58
C LYS A 144 -14.78 9.94 1.93
N ARG A 145 -15.13 10.43 3.12
CA ARG A 145 -14.71 11.75 3.59
C ARG A 145 -13.20 11.85 3.70
N ARG A 146 -12.55 10.82 4.23
CA ARG A 146 -11.08 10.78 4.33
C ARG A 146 -10.42 10.78 2.96
N LEU A 147 -10.93 9.98 2.03
CA LEU A 147 -10.47 9.95 0.64
C LEU A 147 -10.61 11.34 0.00
N TYR A 148 -11.78 11.97 0.10
CA TYR A 148 -12.05 13.31 -0.43
C TYR A 148 -11.13 14.39 0.16
N ASP A 149 -11.05 14.48 1.49
CA ASP A 149 -10.28 15.52 2.19
C ASP A 149 -8.78 15.39 1.91
N GLY A 150 -8.29 14.17 1.68
CA GLY A 150 -6.87 13.91 1.41
C GLY A 150 -6.47 13.94 -0.06
N LEU A 151 -7.39 14.14 -1.02
CA LEU A 151 -7.02 14.34 -2.43
C LEU A 151 -6.08 15.53 -2.60
N ASN A 152 -5.19 15.48 -3.59
CA ASN A 152 -4.38 16.65 -3.95
C ASN A 152 -5.05 17.54 -5.00
N SER A 153 -5.97 16.97 -5.80
CA SER A 153 -6.61 17.66 -6.92
C SER A 153 -7.93 18.32 -6.53
N ASP A 154 -7.98 19.66 -6.56
CA ASP A 154 -9.22 20.44 -6.43
C ASP A 154 -10.25 20.05 -7.49
N TYR A 155 -9.81 19.89 -8.73
CA TYR A 155 -10.67 19.43 -9.83
C TYR A 155 -11.38 18.10 -9.50
N LEU A 156 -10.69 17.14 -8.89
CA LEU A 156 -11.33 15.88 -8.52
C LEU A 156 -12.33 16.07 -7.38
N ARG A 157 -11.98 16.85 -6.35
CA ARG A 157 -12.90 17.18 -5.25
C ARG A 157 -14.20 17.78 -5.77
N GLU A 158 -14.11 18.81 -6.60
CA GLU A 158 -15.28 19.47 -7.19
C GLU A 158 -16.19 18.51 -7.98
N LYS A 159 -15.61 17.50 -8.64
CA LYS A 159 -16.37 16.55 -9.47
C LYS A 159 -17.12 15.50 -8.69
N VAL A 160 -16.78 15.25 -7.43
CA VAL A 160 -17.42 14.22 -6.59
C VAL A 160 -18.06 14.79 -5.34
N ASP A 161 -18.14 16.12 -5.22
CA ASP A 161 -18.63 16.82 -4.04
C ASP A 161 -20.08 16.44 -3.69
N LYS A 162 -20.93 16.29 -4.72
CA LYS A 162 -22.33 15.91 -4.54
C LYS A 162 -22.49 14.45 -4.08
N GLU A 163 -21.61 13.59 -4.55
CA GLU A 163 -21.59 12.16 -4.24
C GLU A 163 -21.02 11.87 -2.85
N LEU A 164 -20.27 12.80 -2.25
CA LEU A 164 -19.63 12.61 -0.95
C LEU A 164 -20.64 12.32 0.17
N SER A 165 -21.75 13.06 0.17
CA SER A 165 -22.81 12.93 1.19
C SER A 165 -23.98 12.08 0.73
N ASP A 166 -23.94 11.55 -0.50
CA ASP A 166 -25.02 10.71 -1.03
C ASP A 166 -24.95 9.29 -0.43
N PRO A 167 -25.92 8.87 0.41
CA PRO A 167 -25.93 7.54 0.99
C PRO A 167 -26.15 6.42 -0.04
N LYS A 168 -26.62 6.74 -1.26
CA LYS A 168 -26.83 5.77 -2.35
C LYS A 168 -25.56 5.47 -3.13
N VAL A 169 -24.54 6.31 -3.03
CA VAL A 169 -23.24 6.08 -3.64
C VAL A 169 -22.45 5.21 -2.68
N SER A 170 -21.94 4.05 -3.07
CA SER A 170 -21.03 3.27 -2.22
C SER A 170 -19.60 3.84 -2.27
N TYR A 171 -18.71 3.45 -1.35
CA TYR A 171 -17.30 3.84 -1.41
C TYR A 171 -16.65 3.35 -2.70
N GLU A 172 -16.89 2.11 -3.11
CA GLU A 172 -16.41 1.55 -4.37
C GLU A 172 -16.86 2.39 -5.57
N LYS A 173 -18.14 2.79 -5.59
CA LYS A 173 -18.69 3.64 -6.64
C LYS A 173 -18.07 5.03 -6.63
N PHE A 174 -17.81 5.59 -5.45
CA PHE A 174 -17.12 6.86 -5.27
C PHE A 174 -15.68 6.82 -5.81
N VAL A 175 -14.92 5.76 -5.51
CA VAL A 175 -13.58 5.50 -6.08
C VAL A 175 -13.62 5.37 -7.60
N SER A 176 -14.64 4.69 -8.14
CA SER A 176 -14.84 4.56 -9.58
C SER A 176 -15.10 5.91 -10.26
N TYR A 177 -15.90 6.78 -9.64
CA TYR A 177 -16.10 8.15 -10.15
C TYR A 177 -14.79 8.93 -10.20
N LEU A 178 -14.04 8.96 -9.09
CA LEU A 178 -12.73 9.62 -9.03
C LEU A 178 -11.79 9.11 -10.13
N SER A 179 -11.68 7.79 -10.28
CA SER A 179 -10.82 7.14 -11.29
C SER A 179 -11.21 7.54 -12.71
N ASN A 180 -12.52 7.64 -12.99
CA ASN A 180 -13.03 8.08 -14.29
C ASN A 180 -12.79 9.56 -14.58
N PHE A 181 -12.90 10.43 -13.58
CA PHE A 181 -12.58 11.85 -13.73
C PHE A 181 -11.08 12.07 -13.93
N GLU A 182 -10.24 11.34 -13.20
CA GLU A 182 -8.79 11.42 -13.28
C GLU A 182 -8.28 10.95 -14.64
N ARG A 183 -8.75 9.79 -15.12
CA ARG A 183 -8.43 9.28 -16.47
C ARG A 183 -8.76 10.31 -17.55
N ARG A 184 -9.91 10.99 -17.45
CA ARG A 184 -10.31 12.03 -18.40
C ARG A 184 -9.41 13.27 -18.31
N ARG A 185 -9.02 13.69 -17.11
CA ARG A 185 -8.09 14.81 -16.88
C ARG A 185 -6.72 14.52 -17.50
N LEU A 186 -6.11 13.39 -17.16
CA LEU A 186 -4.82 12.96 -17.70
C LEU A 186 -4.84 12.82 -19.23
N GLY A 187 -5.93 12.30 -19.80
CA GLY A 187 -6.10 12.21 -21.25
C GLY A 187 -6.15 13.58 -21.94
N ARG A 188 -6.72 14.61 -21.30
CA ARG A 188 -6.69 15.98 -21.83
C ARG A 188 -5.30 16.60 -21.74
N GLU A 189 -4.62 16.44 -20.61
CA GLU A 189 -3.25 16.95 -20.42
C GLU A 189 -2.25 16.34 -21.40
N GLN A 190 -2.34 15.03 -21.63
CA GLN A 190 -1.48 14.35 -22.61
C GLN A 190 -1.70 14.87 -24.03
N ARG A 191 -2.96 15.11 -24.43
CA ARG A 191 -3.28 15.70 -25.73
C ARG A 191 -2.75 17.12 -25.84
N GLN A 192 -2.91 17.93 -24.79
CA GLN A 192 -2.41 19.31 -24.79
C GLN A 192 -0.89 19.35 -24.96
N LYS A 193 -0.15 18.52 -24.21
CA LYS A 193 1.31 18.40 -24.35
C LYS A 193 1.72 18.04 -25.78
N LEU A 194 1.02 17.08 -26.39
CA LEU A 194 1.28 16.71 -27.79
C LEU A 194 1.04 17.88 -28.75
N TYR A 195 -0.04 18.64 -28.56
CA TYR A 195 -0.29 19.84 -29.35
C TYR A 195 0.81 20.88 -29.17
N ASP A 196 1.23 21.14 -27.93
CA ASP A 196 2.28 22.12 -27.63
C ASP A 196 3.63 21.68 -28.23
N GLU A 197 3.97 20.39 -28.21
CA GLU A 197 5.16 19.83 -28.87
C GLU A 197 5.13 20.01 -30.40
N ILE A 198 3.98 19.78 -31.03
CA ILE A 198 3.79 19.98 -32.47
C ILE A 198 3.92 21.47 -32.84
N VAL A 199 3.31 22.36 -32.05
CA VAL A 199 3.41 23.81 -32.28
C VAL A 199 4.85 24.28 -32.10
N ASN A 200 5.52 23.88 -31.01
CA ASN A 200 6.90 24.27 -30.73
C ASN A 200 7.89 23.74 -31.77
N SER A 201 7.69 22.52 -32.27
CA SER A 201 8.54 21.96 -33.35
C SER A 201 8.37 22.70 -34.68
N ARG A 202 7.13 23.10 -35.02
CA ARG A 202 6.87 23.95 -36.20
C ARG A 202 7.50 25.34 -36.08
N LEU A 203 7.37 26.00 -34.92
CA LEU A 203 7.99 27.31 -34.67
C LEU A 203 9.52 27.24 -34.80
N ARG A 204 10.16 26.25 -34.18
CA ARG A 204 11.63 26.03 -34.28
C ARG A 204 12.11 25.70 -35.70
N SER A 205 11.25 25.11 -36.53
CA SER A 205 11.58 24.78 -37.93
C SER A 205 11.51 26.02 -38.83
N ASN A 206 10.56 26.92 -38.57
CA ASN A 206 10.42 28.18 -39.32
C ASN A 206 11.57 29.17 -39.02
N ASP A 207 12.08 29.23 -37.79
CA ASP A 207 13.25 30.06 -37.44
C ASP A 207 14.53 29.63 -38.18
N LYS A 208 14.69 28.34 -38.50
CA LYS A 208 15.86 27.84 -39.26
C LYS A 208 15.79 28.16 -40.76
N THR A 209 14.61 28.51 -41.28
CA THR A 209 14.40 28.84 -42.69
C THR A 209 14.43 30.34 -42.99
N ALA A 210 14.50 31.20 -41.96
CA ALA A 210 14.71 32.62 -42.13
C ALA A 210 16.18 32.90 -42.54
N LYS A 211 16.47 32.91 -43.85
CA LYS A 211 17.73 33.42 -44.38
C LYS A 211 17.90 34.89 -43.95
N PRO A 212 19.08 35.33 -43.47
CA PRO A 212 19.34 36.75 -43.29
C PRO A 212 19.23 37.43 -44.66
N ALA A 213 18.41 38.48 -44.75
CA ALA A 213 18.29 39.28 -45.95
C ALA A 213 19.67 39.89 -46.26
N THR A 214 20.37 39.37 -47.28
CA THR A 214 21.60 39.97 -47.78
C THR A 214 21.23 41.27 -48.47
N SER A 215 21.43 42.38 -47.76
CA SER A 215 21.33 43.73 -48.32
C SER A 215 22.44 43.91 -49.35
N LYS A 216 22.09 43.90 -50.65
CA LYS A 216 23.02 44.32 -51.70
C LYS A 216 23.07 45.85 -51.68
N VAL A 217 24.16 46.39 -51.13
CA VAL A 217 24.54 47.78 -51.31
C VAL A 217 25.03 47.94 -52.75
N HIS A 218 24.27 48.66 -53.58
CA HIS A 218 24.76 49.19 -54.85
C HIS A 218 25.48 50.50 -54.57
N THR A 219 26.80 50.50 -54.74
CA THR A 219 27.61 51.71 -54.81
C THR A 219 27.57 52.22 -56.26
N LEU A 220 27.11 53.46 -56.44
CA LEU A 220 27.31 54.26 -57.66
C LEU A 220 28.71 54.88 -57.65
#